data_AF-A0A9D9ZVP0-F1
#
_entry.id   AF-A0A9D9ZVP0-F1
#
_cell.length_a   1.000
_cell.length_b   1.000
_cell.length_c   1.000
_cell.angle_alpha   90.00
_cell.angle_beta   90.00
_cell.angle_gamma   90.00
#
_symmetry.space_group_name_H-M   'P 1'
#
loop_
_entity.id
_entity.type
_entity.pdbx_description
1 polymer ?
#
loop_
_entity_poly.entity_id
_entity_poly.type
_entity_poly.pdbx_seq_one_letter_code
_entity_poly.pdbx_strand_id
1 'polypeptide(L)'
;MKFPLPYSFARQHQVLLEDNGQVLIVLMHDTTSQSALSEVLRKFKVNHVETLNKDVLAQRISEAYAQGESNAASVVSEVESDADLSRMMQDLPAVEDLLEAADDAPIIRML
;
A
#
# COMPACT_ATOMS: atom_id res chain seq x y z
N MET A 1 -6.92 0.47 -14.31
CA MET A 1 -5.86 0.13 -13.35
C MET A 1 -6.48 0.06 -11.97
N LYS A 2 -5.99 -0.82 -11.09
CA LYS A 2 -6.45 -0.96 -9.71
C LYS A 2 -5.28 -0.70 -8.76
N PHE A 3 -5.60 -0.22 -7.57
CA PHE A 3 -4.63 0.09 -6.52
C PHE A 3 -5.03 -0.69 -5.25
N PRO A 4 -4.52 -1.92 -5.06
CA PRO A 4 -4.98 -2.81 -3.99
C PRO A 4 -4.48 -2.42 -2.59
N LEU A 5 -3.57 -1.45 -2.47
CA LEU A 5 -3.13 -0.93 -1.18
C LEU A 5 -4.09 0.17 -0.68
N PRO A 6 -4.30 0.29 0.64
CA PRO A 6 -4.95 1.47 1.21
C PRO A 6 -4.13 2.74 0.96
N TYR A 7 -4.80 3.86 0.71
CA TYR A 7 -4.15 5.16 0.49
C TYR A 7 -3.23 5.55 1.66
N SER A 8 -3.70 5.38 2.90
CA SER A 8 -2.93 5.70 4.11
C SER A 8 -1.61 4.94 4.17
N PHE A 9 -1.64 3.64 3.88
CA PHE A 9 -0.44 2.80 3.81
C PHE A 9 0.49 3.26 2.70
N ALA A 10 -0.04 3.52 1.51
CA ALA A 10 0.73 3.95 0.36
C ALA A 10 1.45 5.29 0.61
N ARG A 11 0.73 6.28 1.16
CA ARG A 11 1.27 7.59 1.50
C ARG A 11 2.24 7.54 2.67
N GLN A 12 1.92 6.84 3.76
CA GLN A 12 2.77 6.77 4.96
C GLN A 12 4.11 6.09 4.66
N HIS A 13 4.08 5.00 3.88
CA HIS A 13 5.28 4.22 3.60
C HIS A 13 5.95 4.57 2.27
N GLN A 14 5.39 5.52 1.51
CA GLN A 14 5.87 5.92 0.20
C GLN A 14 6.03 4.70 -0.71
N VAL A 15 4.95 3.96 -0.93
CA VAL A 15 4.91 2.78 -1.78
C VAL A 15 3.57 2.72 -2.50
N LEU A 16 3.58 2.42 -3.80
CA LEU A 16 2.37 2.25 -4.58
C LEU A 16 2.40 0.87 -5.25
N LEU A 17 1.28 0.16 -5.22
CA LEU A 17 1.11 -1.08 -5.95
C LEU A 17 0.10 -0.83 -7.07
N GLU A 18 0.56 -0.95 -8.31
CA GLU A 18 -0.26 -0.82 -9.50
C GLU A 18 -0.62 -2.21 -10.03
N ASP A 19 -1.92 -2.44 -10.23
CA ASP A 19 -2.45 -3.61 -10.88
C ASP A 19 -3.06 -3.21 -12.23
N ASN A 20 -2.41 -3.62 -13.32
CA ASN A 20 -2.91 -3.39 -14.67
C ASN A 20 -3.79 -4.56 -15.20
N GLY A 21 -4.10 -5.55 -14.36
CA GLY A 21 -4.88 -6.73 -14.69
C GLY A 21 -4.07 -7.91 -15.25
N GLN A 22 -2.78 -7.71 -15.54
CA GLN A 22 -1.86 -8.75 -16.01
C GLN A 22 -0.65 -8.92 -15.10
N VAL A 23 -0.11 -7.80 -14.63
CA VAL A 23 1.06 -7.74 -13.77
C VAL A 23 0.85 -6.75 -12.63
N LEU A 24 1.51 -7.05 -11.51
CA LEU A 24 1.60 -6.20 -10.34
C LEU A 24 2.95 -5.50 -10.32
N ILE A 25 2.93 -4.17 -10.27
CA ILE A 25 4.14 -3.34 -10.25
C ILE A 25 4.18 -2.55 -8.95
N VAL A 26 5.29 -2.64 -8.22
CA VAL A 26 5.53 -1.79 -7.04
C VAL A 26 6.35 -0.58 -7.47
N LEU A 27 5.82 0.61 -7.20
CA LEU A 27 6.56 1.86 -7.31
C LEU A 27 7.02 2.29 -5.91
N MET A 28 8.31 2.57 -5.77
CA MET A 28 8.94 2.94 -4.50
C MET A 28 10.00 4.02 -4.69
N HIS A 29 10.52 4.55 -3.59
CA HIS A 29 11.68 5.44 -3.54
C HIS A 29 12.79 4.79 -2.71
N ASP A 30 14.01 5.32 -2.75
CA ASP A 30 15.14 4.79 -1.98
C ASP A 30 14.91 4.88 -0.44
N THR A 31 14.11 5.85 0.00
CA THR A 31 13.70 6.02 1.39
C THR A 31 12.44 5.23 1.78
N THR A 32 11.87 4.43 0.88
CA THR A 32 10.69 3.61 1.20
C THR A 32 11.04 2.62 2.31
N SER A 33 10.11 2.44 3.25
CA SER A 33 10.34 1.52 4.37
C SER A 33 10.51 0.09 3.87
N GLN A 34 11.64 -0.54 4.21
CA GLN A 34 11.91 -1.93 3.83
C GLN A 34 10.90 -2.91 4.45
N SER A 35 10.40 -2.63 5.67
CA SER A 35 9.37 -3.46 6.28
C SER A 35 8.05 -3.37 5.54
N ALA A 36 7.66 -2.17 5.09
CA ALA A 36 6.46 -1.98 4.29
C ALA A 36 6.57 -2.66 2.92
N LEU A 37 7.71 -2.51 2.25
CA LEU A 37 7.98 -3.22 0.99
C LEU A 37 7.91 -4.74 1.19
N SER A 38 8.50 -5.26 2.26
CA SER A 38 8.47 -6.70 2.57
C SER A 38 7.05 -7.21 2.75
N GLU A 39 6.19 -6.46 3.44
CA GLU A 39 4.77 -6.83 3.60
C GLU A 39 4.01 -6.82 2.27
N VAL A 40 4.30 -5.86 1.39
CA VAL A 40 3.71 -5.83 0.04
C VAL A 40 4.17 -7.05 -0.77
N LEU A 41 5.46 -7.36 -0.78
CA LEU A 41 6.00 -8.53 -1.49
C LEU A 41 5.53 -9.86 -0.90
N ARG A 42 5.25 -9.91 0.42
CA ARG A 42 4.71 -11.09 1.10
C ARG A 42 3.25 -11.34 0.72
N LYS A 43 2.45 -10.27 0.61
CA LYS A 43 1.01 -10.36 0.35
C LYS A 43 0.66 -10.44 -1.13
N PHE A 44 1.48 -9.86 -2.01
CA PHE A 44 1.21 -9.72 -3.43
C PHE A 44 2.32 -10.36 -4.27
N LYS A 45 1.93 -11.08 -5.32
CA LYS A 45 2.87 -11.63 -6.29
C LYS A 45 3.31 -10.54 -7.27
N VAL A 46 4.21 -9.68 -6.83
CA VAL A 46 4.75 -8.56 -7.60
C VAL A 46 5.65 -9.07 -8.73
N ASN A 47 5.45 -8.53 -9.92
CA ASN A 47 6.23 -8.86 -11.11
C ASN A 47 7.46 -7.96 -11.25
N HIS A 48 7.28 -6.66 -10.97
CA HIS A 48 8.32 -5.65 -11.12
C HIS A 48 8.31 -4.67 -9.96
N VAL A 49 9.51 -4.20 -9.62
CA VAL A 49 9.71 -3.11 -8.65
C VAL A 49 10.45 -2.00 -9.38
N GLU A 50 9.91 -0.79 -9.34
CA GLU A 50 10.49 0.39 -9.96
C GLU A 50 10.78 1.44 -8.89
N THR A 51 11.98 2.02 -8.96
CA THR A 51 12.38 3.12 -8.10
C THR A 51 12.18 4.43 -8.82
N LEU A 52 11.33 5.28 -8.26
CA LEU A 52 11.01 6.62 -8.74
C LEU A 52 11.56 7.65 -7.77
N ASN A 53 11.79 8.87 -8.25
CA ASN A 53 12.05 10.01 -7.38
C ASN A 53 10.87 10.24 -6.41
N LYS A 54 11.17 10.70 -5.19
CA LYS A 54 10.18 10.96 -4.14
C LYS A 54 8.99 11.80 -4.62
N ASP A 55 9.26 12.91 -5.29
CA ASP A 55 8.21 13.84 -5.74
C ASP A 55 7.31 13.20 -6.80
N VAL A 56 7.91 12.41 -7.70
CA VAL A 56 7.18 11.66 -8.74
C VAL A 56 6.30 10.59 -8.11
N LEU A 57 6.81 9.87 -7.11
CA LEU A 57 6.04 8.84 -6.41
C LEU A 57 4.87 9.44 -5.63
N ALA A 58 5.08 10.55 -4.91
CA ALA A 58 4.03 11.24 -4.17
C ALA A 58 2.91 11.74 -5.10
N GLN A 59 3.29 12.27 -6.27
CA GLN A 59 2.34 12.68 -7.31
C GLN A 59 1.54 11.48 -7.83
N ARG A 60 2.22 10.37 -8.17
CA ARG A 60 1.58 9.14 -8.65
C ARG A 60 0.60 8.55 -7.64
N ILE A 61 0.97 8.52 -6.36
CA ILE A 61 0.07 8.09 -5.28
C ILE A 61 -1.16 8.99 -5.26
N SER A 62 -0.98 10.31 -5.29
CA SER A 62 -2.11 11.24 -5.26
C SER A 62 -3.05 11.04 -6.45
N GLU A 63 -2.52 10.89 -7.66
CA GLU A 63 -3.31 10.64 -8.89
C GLU A 63 -4.05 9.30 -8.87
N ALA A 64 -3.38 8.24 -8.39
CA ALA A 64 -3.94 6.89 -8.29
C ALA A 64 -5.20 6.84 -7.43
N TYR A 65 -5.20 7.55 -6.30
CA TYR A 65 -6.31 7.53 -5.35
C TYR A 65 -7.32 8.65 -5.57
N ALA A 66 -6.97 9.74 -6.27
CA ALA A 66 -7.90 10.81 -6.64
C ALA A 66 -9.08 10.32 -7.51
N GLN A 67 -8.89 9.25 -8.29
CA GLN A 67 -9.95 8.68 -9.13
C GLN A 67 -10.87 7.68 -8.40
N GLY A 68 -10.46 7.18 -7.22
CA GLY A 68 -11.25 6.24 -6.42
C GLY A 68 -12.40 6.91 -5.64
N GLU A 69 -12.25 8.20 -5.32
CA GLU A 69 -13.27 9.05 -4.70
C GLU A 69 -14.01 9.89 -5.73
N SER A 70 -14.57 9.25 -6.77
CA SER A 70 -15.35 9.92 -7.82
C SER A 70 -16.67 10.57 -7.34
N ASN A 71 -16.78 10.97 -6.07
CA ASN A 71 -17.80 11.85 -5.52
C ASN A 71 -17.26 13.02 -4.68
N ALA A 72 -15.97 13.32 -4.69
CA ALA A 72 -15.44 14.52 -4.05
C ALA A 72 -14.40 15.24 -4.93
N ALA A 73 -14.95 16.00 -5.88
CA ALA A 73 -14.37 17.21 -6.45
C ALA A 73 -13.02 17.08 -7.18
N SER A 74 -13.13 17.20 -8.51
CA SER A 74 -12.12 17.78 -9.38
C SER A 74 -11.53 19.06 -8.78
N VAL A 75 -10.32 19.00 -8.23
CA VAL A 75 -9.50 20.19 -7.98
C VAL A 75 -8.08 19.91 -8.44
N VAL A 76 -7.76 20.59 -9.52
CA VAL A 76 -6.45 20.74 -10.12
C VAL A 76 -5.47 21.33 -9.11
N SER A 77 -4.29 20.72 -9.06
CA SER A 77 -2.96 21.29 -8.76
C SER A 77 -2.90 22.58 -7.94
N GLU A 78 -2.44 22.47 -6.69
CA GLU A 78 -1.21 23.12 -6.19
C GLU A 78 -1.05 22.80 -4.71
N VAL A 79 0.20 22.59 -4.33
CA VAL A 79 0.81 22.74 -3.00
C VAL A 79 -0.09 23.04 -1.79
N GLU A 80 0.16 22.25 -0.73
CA GLU A 80 -0.07 22.56 0.69
C GLU A 80 -1.52 22.62 1.17
N SER A 81 -1.94 21.65 1.97
CA SER A 81 -1.72 21.70 3.42
C SER A 81 -2.47 20.57 4.13
N ASP A 82 -1.91 20.24 5.28
CA ASP A 82 -2.40 19.39 6.35
C ASP A 82 -3.87 19.68 6.74
N ALA A 83 -4.59 18.66 7.23
CA ALA A 83 -6.02 18.62 7.62
C ALA A 83 -7.02 18.44 6.45
N ASP A 84 -7.92 17.47 6.39
CA ASP A 84 -8.81 17.00 7.46
C ASP A 84 -9.39 15.62 7.04
N LEU A 85 -8.56 14.58 6.98
CA LEU A 85 -9.03 13.19 6.83
C LEU A 85 -8.73 12.35 8.08
N SER A 86 -8.60 13.02 9.23
CA SER A 86 -8.56 12.43 10.57
C SER A 86 -9.97 12.16 11.14
N ARG A 87 -11.04 12.41 10.37
CA ARG A 87 -12.44 12.26 10.82
C ARG A 87 -13.19 11.01 10.35
N MET A 88 -12.55 10.10 9.63
CA MET A 88 -13.15 8.79 9.33
C MET A 88 -12.56 7.64 10.16
N MET A 89 -11.98 7.96 11.33
CA MET A 89 -11.57 6.99 12.35
C MET A 89 -12.76 6.49 13.19
N GLN A 90 -13.86 6.05 12.57
CA GLN A 90 -14.88 5.29 13.28
C GLN A 90 -15.24 4.02 12.49
N ASP A 91 -15.01 2.89 13.17
CA ASP A 91 -15.24 1.50 12.77
C ASP A 91 -14.19 0.83 11.87
N LEU A 92 -13.02 0.52 12.45
CA LEU A 92 -12.38 -0.77 12.20
C LEU A 92 -12.33 -1.52 13.53
N PRO A 93 -13.13 -2.60 13.72
CA PRO A 93 -13.09 -3.36 14.97
C PRO A 93 -11.69 -3.92 15.18
N ALA A 94 -11.22 -3.86 16.44
CA ALA A 94 -10.02 -4.57 16.85
C ALA A 94 -10.21 -6.04 16.50
N VAL A 95 -9.45 -6.55 15.53
CA VAL A 95 -9.18 -8.00 15.43
C VAL A 95 -8.29 -8.33 16.62
N GLU A 96 -8.92 -8.45 17.78
CA GLU A 96 -8.45 -9.37 18.82
C GLU A 96 -8.82 -10.78 18.36
N ASP A 97 -7.88 -11.68 18.61
CA ASP A 97 -7.94 -13.12 18.44
C ASP A 97 -8.03 -13.70 17.03
N LEU A 98 -6.89 -14.27 16.61
CA LEU A 98 -6.82 -15.70 16.28
C LEU A 98 -5.44 -16.24 16.72
N LEU A 99 -5.23 -16.30 18.03
CA LEU A 99 -4.22 -17.14 18.67
C LEU A 99 -4.91 -18.43 19.14
N GLU A 100 -5.42 -19.23 18.19
CA GLU A 100 -5.87 -20.60 18.46
C GLU A 100 -5.10 -21.60 17.59
N ALA A 101 -4.10 -22.18 18.26
CA ALA A 101 -3.67 -23.57 18.25
C ALA A 101 -3.79 -24.44 16.97
N ALA A 102 -2.68 -25.16 16.75
CA ALA A 102 -2.49 -26.38 15.98
C ALA A 102 -2.43 -26.25 14.44
N ASP A 103 -1.23 -26.46 13.87
CA ASP A 103 -0.99 -27.74 13.18
C ASP A 103 0.52 -27.99 12.97
N ASP A 104 0.82 -29.27 12.84
CA ASP A 104 2.09 -29.97 12.99
C ASP A 104 2.90 -29.91 11.68
N ALA A 105 4.10 -29.35 11.70
CA ALA A 105 5.00 -29.38 10.54
C ALA A 105 6.21 -30.26 10.87
N PRO A 106 6.33 -31.46 10.29
CA PRO A 106 7.42 -32.37 10.63
C PRO A 106 8.76 -31.82 10.13
N ILE A 107 9.70 -31.65 11.05
CA ILE A 107 11.10 -31.35 10.74
C ILE A 107 11.74 -32.60 10.17
N ILE A 108 12.07 -32.60 8.88
CA ILE A 108 12.90 -33.66 8.28
C ILE A 108 14.31 -33.53 8.85
N ARG A 109 14.72 -34.51 9.66
CA ARG A 109 16.09 -34.64 10.16
C ARG A 109 16.87 -35.58 9.25
N MET A 110 17.89 -35.06 8.58
CA MET A 110 18.91 -35.88 7.89
C MET A 110 19.89 -36.45 8.93
N LEU A 111 19.95 -37.79 9.03
CA LEU A 111 21.15 -38.60 9.29
C LEU A 111 20.98 -39.96 8.59
#